data_AF-A0A2V9GGJ0-F1
#
_entry.id   AF-A0A2V9GGJ0-F1
#
_cell.length_a   1.000
_cell.length_b   1.000
_cell.length_c   1.000
_cell.angle_alpha   90.00
_cell.angle_beta   90.00
_cell.angle_gamma   90.00
#
_symmetry.space_group_name_H-M   'P 1'
#
loop_
_entity.id
_entity.type
_entity.pdbx_description
1 polymer ?
#
loop_
_entity_poly.entity_id
_entity_poly.type
_entity_poly.pdbx_seq_one_letter_code
_entity_poly.pdbx_strand_id
1 'polypeptide(L)' 'MNEFVSIAPSVRLGKDVRLSKFINLYGCEIGDETKIGAFVEIQKNASVGKRCKISSHTFIC' A
#
# COMPACT_ATOMS: atom_id res chain seq x y z
N MET A 1 12.54 7.88 4.73
CA MET A 1 11.85 6.80 3.99
C MET A 1 12.02 5.53 4.80
N ASN A 2 10.94 4.80 5.09
CA ASN A 2 11.05 3.55 5.86
C ASN A 2 12.02 2.61 5.14
N GLU A 3 12.99 2.10 5.87
CA GLU A 3 13.85 1.01 5.41
C GLU A 3 12.89 -0.14 5.00
N PHE A 4 13.06 -0.69 3.80
CA PHE A 4 12.30 -1.84 3.28
C PHE A 4 10.87 -1.60 2.73
N VAL A 5 10.48 -0.37 2.38
CA VAL A 5 9.27 -0.16 1.55
C VAL A 5 9.65 0.13 0.10
N SER A 6 9.11 -0.67 -0.83
CA SER A 6 9.24 -0.44 -2.28
C SER A 6 7.96 0.21 -2.79
N ILE A 7 8.05 1.49 -3.15
CA ILE A 7 6.90 2.30 -3.56
C ILE A 7 7.27 3.00 -4.87
N ALA A 8 6.60 2.65 -5.96
CA ALA A 8 6.81 3.31 -7.24
C ALA A 8 6.39 4.80 -7.17
N PRO A 9 7.06 5.72 -7.89
CA PRO A 9 6.73 7.15 -7.88
C PRO A 9 5.28 7.48 -8.26
N SER A 10 4.62 6.59 -8.99
CA SER A 10 3.23 6.73 -9.45
C SER A 10 2.17 6.29 -8.42
N VAL A 11 2.56 5.77 -7.26
CA VAL A 11 1.63 5.37 -6.19
C VAL A 11 1.03 6.61 -5.54
N ARG A 12 -0.30 6.61 -5.35
CA ARG A 12 -1.02 7.68 -4.68
C ARG A 12 -1.42 7.23 -3.28
N LEU A 13 -0.86 7.87 -2.25
CA LEU A 13 -1.19 7.60 -0.86
C LEU A 13 -2.10 8.71 -0.31
N GLY A 14 -3.20 8.30 0.32
CA GLY A 14 -4.06 9.18 1.09
C GLY A 14 -3.40 9.65 2.39
N LYS A 15 -4.12 10.48 3.13
CA LYS A 15 -3.67 11.00 4.42
C LYS A 15 -3.59 9.88 5.45
N ASP A 16 -2.55 9.89 6.28
CA ASP A 16 -2.38 8.97 7.42
C ASP A 16 -2.36 7.46 7.04
N VAL A 17 -1.96 7.12 5.81
CA VAL A 17 -1.71 5.73 5.40
C VAL A 17 -0.53 5.15 6.18
N ARG A 18 -0.71 3.95 6.73
CA ARG A 18 0.33 3.26 7.52
C ARG A 18 0.91 2.11 6.72
N LEU A 19 2.22 2.14 6.54
CA LEU A 19 2.96 1.16 5.74
C LEU A 19 3.88 0.33 6.63
N SER A 20 3.68 -0.98 6.62
CA SER A 20 4.61 -1.93 7.24
C SER A 20 5.85 -2.13 6.37
N LYS A 21 6.85 -2.85 6.89
CA LYS A 21 8.06 -3.23 6.14
C LYS A 21 7.74 -4.27 5.05
N PHE A 22 8.62 -4.37 4.06
CA PHE A 22 8.59 -5.37 3.00
C PHE A 22 7.32 -5.33 2.14
N ILE A 23 6.88 -4.13 1.77
CA ILE A 23 5.74 -3.95 0.85
C ILE A 23 6.21 -3.57 -0.54
N ASN A 24 5.42 -3.95 -1.54
CA ASN A 24 5.61 -3.62 -2.95
C ASN A 24 4.37 -2.92 -3.50
N LEU A 25 4.46 -1.62 -3.79
CA LEU A 25 3.35 -0.83 -4.32
C LEU A 25 3.70 -0.31 -5.72
N TYR A 26 2.86 -0.61 -6.70
CA TYR A 26 3.06 -0.23 -8.10
C TYR A 26 1.86 0.54 -8.61
N GLY A 27 1.99 1.83 -8.94
CA GLY A 27 0.96 2.63 -9.63
C GLY A 27 -0.49 2.45 -9.15
N CYS A 28 -0.68 2.23 -7.85
CA CYS A 28 -1.96 1.98 -7.21
C CYS A 28 -2.41 3.21 -6.42
N GLU A 29 -3.69 3.23 -6.01
CA GLU A 29 -4.25 4.26 -5.13
C GLU A 29 -4.65 3.66 -3.78
N ILE A 30 -4.24 4.30 -2.68
CA ILE A 30 -4.56 3.87 -1.31
C ILE A 30 -5.24 5.02 -0.58
N GLY A 31 -6.49 4.82 -0.15
CA GLY A 31 -7.29 5.84 0.54
C GLY A 31 -6.81 6.17 1.96
N ASP A 32 -7.30 7.29 2.49
CA ASP A 32 -6.96 7.82 3.81
C ASP A 32 -7.12 6.79 4.94
N GLU A 33 -6.22 6.85 5.93
CA GLU A 33 -6.23 6.05 7.16
C GLU A 33 -6.14 4.52 6.93
N THR A 34 -5.81 4.08 5.72
CA THR A 34 -5.63 2.66 5.39
C THR A 34 -4.29 2.12 5.90
N LYS A 35 -4.31 0.87 6.38
CA LYS A 35 -3.13 0.16 6.90
C LYS A 35 -2.72 -0.96 5.95
N ILE A 36 -1.45 -0.96 5.55
CA ILE A 36 -0.84 -1.99 4.70
C ILE A 36 0.08 -2.85 5.56
N GLY A 37 -0.27 -4.13 5.71
CA GLY A 37 0.51 -5.14 6.42
C GLY A 37 1.84 -5.47 5.73
N ALA A 38 2.72 -6.18 6.43
CA ALA A 38 4.00 -6.61 5.86
C ALA A 38 3.80 -7.62 4.72
N PHE A 39 4.70 -7.63 3.74
CA PHE A 39 4.65 -8.54 2.59
C PHE A 39 3.37 -8.39 1.74
N VAL A 40 2.76 -7.20 1.74
CA VAL A 40 1.65 -6.88 0.85
C VAL A 40 2.21 -6.37 -0.48
N GLU A 41 1.59 -6.84 -1.56
CA GLU A 41 1.84 -6.37 -2.92
C GLU A 41 0.55 -5.85 -3.58
N ILE A 42 0.61 -4.64 -4.14
CA ILE A 42 -0.52 -4.01 -4.83
C ILE A 42 -0.06 -3.53 -6.22
N GLN A 43 -0.70 -4.07 -7.25
CA GLN A 43 -0.34 -3.83 -8.65
C GLN A 43 -0.93 -2.55 -9.23
N LYS A 44 -0.40 -2.19 -10.41
CA LYS A 44 -0.79 -0.99 -11.14
C LYS A 44 -2.28 -0.96 -11.44
N ASN A 45 -2.90 0.21 -11.26
CA ASN A 45 -4.32 0.49 -11.48
C ASN A 45 -5.28 -0.11 -10.44
N ALA A 46 -4.80 -0.86 -9.44
CA ALA A 46 -5.64 -1.26 -8.31
C ALA A 46 -5.93 -0.07 -7.37
N SER A 47 -7.10 -0.10 -6.72
CA SER A 47 -7.51 0.92 -5.75
C SER A 47 -7.95 0.29 -4.43
N VAL A 48 -7.40 0.78 -3.32
CA VAL A 48 -7.87 0.46 -1.95
C VAL A 48 -8.58 1.68 -1.39
N GLY A 49 -9.78 1.48 -0.85
CA GLY A 49 -10.59 2.54 -0.23
C GLY A 49 -9.97 3.15 1.04
N LYS A 50 -10.74 4.02 1.69
CA LYS A 50 -10.36 4.66 2.97
C LYS A 50 -10.66 3.73 4.15
N ARG A 51 -9.86 3.82 5.22
CA ARG A 51 -10.02 3.07 6.48
C ARG A 51 -10.04 1.56 6.29
N CYS A 52 -9.31 1.05 5.31
CA CYS A 52 -9.12 -0.38 5.10
C CYS A 52 -7.96 -0.92 5.93
N LYS A 53 -7.97 -2.24 6.18
CA LYS A 53 -6.81 -2.97 6.69
C LYS A 53 -6.48 -4.10 5.72
N ILE A 54 -5.35 -3.98 5.02
CA ILE A 54 -4.83 -5.03 4.16
C ILE A 54 -3.85 -5.86 5.00
N SER A 55 -4.24 -7.11 5.29
CA SER A 55 -3.45 -8.02 6.13
C SER A 55 -2.21 -8.52 5.39
N SER A 56 -1.21 -8.98 6.14
CA SER A 56 0.06 -9.45 5.60
C SER A 56 -0.12 -10.55 4.54
N HIS A 57 0.81 -10.64 3.59
CA HIS A 57 0.81 -11.65 2.51
C HIS A 57 -0.39 -11.55 1.55
N THR A 58 -1.00 -10.37 1.44
CA THR A 58 -2.09 -10.12 0.48
C THR A 58 -1.52 -9.62 -0.84
N PHE A 59 -2.07 -10.13 -1.94
CA PHE A 59 -1.84 -9.63 -3.30
C PHE A 59 -3.12 -9.01 -3.86
N ILE A 60 -3.04 -7.80 -4.42
CA ILE A 60 -4.18 -7.08 -5.03
C ILE A 60 -3.79 -6.67 -6.46
N CYS A 61 -4.63 -7.01 -7.45
CA CYS A 61 -4.47 -6.63 -8.86
C CYS A 61 -5.59 -5.73 -9.39
#